data_AF-A0A662MBM7-F1
#
_entry.id   AF-A0A662MBM7-F1
#
_cell.length_a   1.000
_cell.length_b   1.000
_cell.length_c   1.000
_cell.angle_alpha   90.00
_cell.angle_beta   90.00
_cell.angle_gamma   90.00
#
_symmetry.space_group_name_H-M   'P 1'
#
loop_
_entity.id
_entity.type
_entity.pdbx_description
1 polymer ?
#
loop_
_entity_poly.entity_id
_entity_poly.type
_entity_poly.pdbx_seq_one_letter_code
_entity_poly.pdbx_strand_id
1 'polypeptide(L)'
;GSKRFNLTRFSPTPNYVKGDVRFDVDVIGMELLPSPLHYSFHVRTGNDTFGIGPFEMGGPSMELVNVTGRVTDEHGAPLQGVLVDLEPGSSALTNGTGSYRIPTYKGPDFEITYSKDGFVPREYQLDIWDNRTIDIVLEHIPLGASVGGRILMEEGGVLTGVEGALVNISGPMYSNETLSGSNGTYLFENIPAGDGYVLTVTEGRFLPYSVEFDISRDENIVMNVTLKERDMGVSVFPPPEGAPISVLPTFILIFPEAPDTSTVSISLRNDTASIPVNVSSGDNSTSLLARPGDPLNFNTRYTLMLKSGVRSLGGNRITWRDIGWDYVTVMQPFLEVPVTHPEQDEISVPLDTIITLSWGIALNMSSFSYEILDLDRVTTVSASMSHETTVNWSDSGRSETVVTVVPANLSHETRYSLEVSGGLKDVFGRVLLTSRFSLEFMTESEPDTDGDGHPDSMDAFPEDPLEWSDLDHDGFGDQVSDEFPSDPNEWRDTDGDGIGDNSDRDDDNDGMPDEWELLYGLDPLDPGDAFTDLDGDGSSNLEEYLEGTDPSDKGSHPKKEETADITWLIIAGLAALLVVALVAWLLFSRSRVSSGVSEE
;
A
#
# COMPACT_ATOMS: atom_id res chain seq x y z
N GLY A 1 2.35 -90.45 -42.91
CA GLY A 1 1.15 -90.45 -42.05
C GLY A 1 0.69 -89.02 -41.87
N SER A 2 -0.59 -88.73 -42.10
CA SER A 2 -1.12 -87.37 -41.97
C SER A 2 -1.35 -87.02 -40.49
N LYS A 3 -0.40 -86.33 -39.86
CA LYS A 3 -0.66 -85.66 -38.57
C LYS A 3 -1.22 -84.27 -38.86
N ARG A 4 -2.34 -83.92 -38.24
CA ARG A 4 -2.88 -82.55 -38.23
C ARG A 4 -2.31 -81.84 -37.01
N PHE A 5 -1.74 -80.66 -37.22
CA PHE A 5 -1.29 -79.78 -36.14
C PHE A 5 -2.34 -78.69 -35.91
N ASN A 6 -2.58 -78.34 -34.65
CA ASN A 6 -3.44 -77.21 -34.30
C ASN A 6 -2.62 -75.92 -34.37
N LEU A 7 -3.08 -74.98 -35.18
CA LEU A 7 -2.50 -73.64 -35.26
C LEU A 7 -2.83 -72.90 -33.95
N THR A 8 -1.83 -72.65 -33.10
CA THR A 8 -2.04 -72.05 -31.77
C THR A 8 -2.00 -70.53 -31.75
N ARG A 9 -1.46 -69.87 -32.79
CA ARG A 9 -1.50 -68.40 -32.92
C ARG A 9 -1.50 -67.99 -34.40
N PHE A 10 -2.44 -67.12 -34.76
CA PHE A 10 -2.53 -66.48 -36.07
C PHE A 10 -2.57 -64.97 -35.83
N SER A 11 -1.59 -64.23 -36.36
CA SER A 11 -1.53 -62.78 -36.21
C SER A 11 -1.32 -62.13 -37.58
N PRO A 12 -2.39 -61.78 -38.30
CA PRO A 12 -2.24 -61.07 -39.57
C PRO A 12 -1.86 -59.62 -39.27
N THR A 13 -0.67 -59.19 -39.69
CA THR A 13 -0.34 -57.76 -39.77
C THR A 13 -1.05 -57.18 -41.00
N PRO A 14 -1.98 -56.22 -40.85
CA PRO A 14 -2.73 -55.70 -41.97
C PRO A 14 -1.88 -54.65 -42.69
N ASN A 15 -1.08 -55.05 -43.66
CA ASN A 15 -0.65 -54.15 -44.72
C ASN A 15 -1.45 -54.50 -45.98
N TYR A 16 -2.62 -53.88 -46.10
CA TYR A 16 -3.38 -53.84 -47.33
C TYR A 16 -2.60 -53.05 -48.37
N VAL A 17 -1.92 -53.76 -49.26
CA VAL A 17 -1.57 -53.25 -50.58
C VAL A 17 -2.10 -54.26 -51.60
N LYS A 18 -2.79 -53.76 -52.62
CA LYS A 18 -3.34 -54.55 -53.71
C LYS A 18 -2.18 -55.18 -54.50
N GLY A 19 -1.92 -56.47 -54.26
CA GLY A 19 -0.86 -57.24 -54.91
C GLY A 19 -0.03 -57.99 -53.88
N ASP A 20 -0.13 -59.31 -53.92
CA ASP A 20 0.55 -60.31 -53.08
C ASP A 20 0.24 -60.27 -51.58
N VAL A 21 -0.63 -61.19 -51.15
CA VAL A 21 -0.79 -61.52 -49.72
C VAL A 21 0.39 -62.41 -49.31
N ARG A 22 1.32 -61.84 -48.54
CA ARG A 22 2.35 -62.62 -47.85
C ARG A 22 1.78 -63.24 -46.58
N PHE A 23 2.00 -64.55 -46.42
CA PHE A 23 1.70 -65.27 -45.20
C PHE A 23 3.03 -65.67 -44.57
N ASP A 24 3.34 -65.11 -43.40
CA ASP A 24 4.43 -65.62 -42.56
C ASP A 24 3.84 -66.69 -41.63
N VAL A 25 4.37 -67.91 -41.73
CA VAL A 25 3.93 -69.07 -40.95
C VAL A 25 5.10 -69.51 -40.07
N ASP A 26 5.04 -69.18 -38.79
CA ASP A 26 5.97 -69.70 -37.78
C ASP A 26 5.49 -71.08 -37.29
N VAL A 27 6.25 -72.12 -37.60
CA VAL A 27 6.01 -73.48 -37.11
C VAL A 27 6.89 -73.73 -35.89
N ILE A 28 6.31 -73.60 -34.70
CA ILE A 28 7.03 -73.76 -33.43
C ILE A 28 6.70 -75.15 -32.84
N GLY A 29 7.71 -75.95 -32.51
CA GLY A 29 7.56 -77.22 -31.77
C GLY A 29 7.48 -78.49 -32.62
N MET A 30 8.05 -78.52 -33.83
CA MET A 30 8.26 -79.78 -34.57
C MET A 30 9.53 -80.49 -34.10
N GLU A 31 9.40 -81.73 -33.62
CA GLU A 31 10.53 -82.67 -33.51
C GLU A 31 10.96 -83.08 -34.92
N LEU A 32 12.14 -82.63 -35.35
CA LEU A 32 12.74 -83.01 -36.63
C LEU A 32 13.10 -84.50 -36.60
N LEU A 33 12.53 -85.27 -37.54
CA LEU A 33 12.92 -86.67 -37.70
C LEU A 33 14.28 -86.77 -38.42
N PRO A 34 15.10 -87.79 -38.12
CA PRO A 34 16.50 -87.90 -38.55
C PRO A 34 16.71 -88.26 -40.03
N SER A 35 15.75 -88.01 -40.92
CA SER A 35 15.90 -88.26 -42.37
C SER A 35 15.13 -87.19 -43.15
N PRO A 36 15.65 -86.70 -44.30
CA PRO A 36 14.97 -85.67 -45.08
C PRO A 36 13.64 -86.22 -45.56
N LEU A 37 12.56 -85.61 -45.08
CA LEU A 37 11.20 -85.91 -45.50
C LEU A 37 10.71 -84.77 -46.38
N HIS A 38 9.97 -85.11 -47.43
CA HIS A 38 9.32 -84.11 -48.28
C HIS A 38 8.03 -83.65 -47.61
N TYR A 39 7.97 -82.36 -47.29
CA TYR A 39 6.78 -81.74 -46.73
C TYR A 39 6.07 -80.89 -47.78
N SER A 40 4.74 -80.88 -47.74
CA SER A 40 3.92 -79.94 -48.50
C SER A 40 2.86 -79.36 -47.58
N PHE A 41 2.68 -78.05 -47.66
CA PHE A 41 1.68 -77.33 -46.88
C PHE A 41 0.50 -77.00 -47.78
N HIS A 42 -0.69 -77.38 -47.35
CA HIS A 42 -1.93 -77.07 -48.07
C HIS A 42 -2.83 -76.21 -47.17
N VAL A 43 -3.15 -75.01 -47.64
CA VAL A 43 -4.09 -74.10 -46.99
C VAL A 43 -5.44 -74.25 -47.69
N ARG A 44 -6.50 -74.49 -46.91
CA ARG A 44 -7.87 -74.63 -47.41
C ARG A 44 -8.74 -73.49 -46.90
N THR A 45 -9.37 -72.75 -47.80
CA THR A 45 -10.31 -71.66 -47.48
C THR A 45 -11.65 -71.96 -48.14
N GLY A 46 -12.61 -72.45 -47.34
CA GLY A 46 -13.89 -72.93 -47.87
C GLY A 46 -13.73 -74.19 -48.75
N ASN A 47 -14.06 -74.07 -50.04
CA ASN A 47 -13.96 -75.17 -51.00
C ASN A 47 -12.64 -75.22 -51.78
N ASP A 48 -11.82 -74.17 -51.76
CA ASP A 48 -10.56 -74.13 -52.49
C ASP A 48 -9.37 -74.52 -51.62
N THR A 49 -8.40 -75.22 -52.20
CA THR A 49 -7.16 -75.65 -51.52
C THR A 49 -5.95 -75.17 -52.32
N PHE A 50 -5.07 -74.42 -51.68
CA PHE A 50 -3.81 -73.93 -52.24
C PHE A 50 -2.65 -74.67 -51.58
N GLY A 51 -1.78 -75.28 -52.38
CA GLY A 51 -0.62 -76.01 -51.90
C GLY A 51 0.68 -75.24 -52.16
N ILE A 52 1.60 -75.26 -51.21
CA ILE A 52 2.98 -74.82 -51.39
C ILE A 52 3.89 -75.99 -50.95
N GLY A 53 4.79 -76.39 -51.84
CA GLY A 53 5.70 -77.51 -51.67
C GLY A 53 5.95 -78.27 -52.99
N PRO A 54 6.81 -79.31 -52.99
CA PRO A 54 7.47 -79.87 -51.81
C PRO A 54 8.67 -79.04 -51.33
N PHE A 55 8.90 -79.05 -50.02
CA PHE A 55 10.12 -78.55 -49.38
C PHE A 55 10.83 -79.73 -48.72
N GLU A 56 12.14 -79.82 -48.89
CA GLU A 56 12.98 -80.68 -48.05
C GLU A 56 13.28 -79.94 -46.75
N MET A 57 12.84 -80.52 -45.64
CA MET A 57 13.22 -80.06 -44.31
C MET A 57 13.84 -81.26 -43.60
N GLY A 58 15.07 -81.09 -43.13
CA GLY A 58 15.83 -82.11 -42.40
C GLY A 58 16.73 -81.44 -41.38
N GLY A 59 16.87 -82.07 -40.22
CA GLY A 59 17.92 -81.70 -39.26
C GLY A 59 19.31 -81.98 -39.85
N PRO A 60 20.37 -81.50 -39.18
CA PRO A 60 21.74 -81.70 -39.64
C PRO A 60 21.99 -83.19 -39.95
N SER A 61 22.71 -83.44 -41.05
CA SER A 61 23.25 -84.77 -41.33
C SER A 61 23.95 -85.29 -40.07
N MET A 62 23.68 -86.52 -39.63
CA MET A 62 24.43 -87.17 -38.54
C MET A 62 25.90 -87.45 -38.90
N GLU A 63 26.38 -86.90 -40.01
CA GLU A 63 27.78 -86.87 -40.38
C GLU A 63 28.49 -85.75 -39.60
N LEU A 64 29.21 -86.16 -38.55
CA LEU A 64 30.03 -85.28 -37.73
C LEU A 64 31.21 -84.72 -38.53
N VAL A 65 31.36 -83.40 -38.47
CA VAL A 65 32.54 -82.66 -38.94
C VAL A 65 33.23 -82.01 -37.74
N ASN A 66 34.47 -81.56 -37.93
CA ASN A 66 35.22 -80.90 -36.88
C ASN A 66 35.55 -79.47 -37.29
N VAL A 67 35.29 -78.55 -36.37
CA VAL A 67 35.91 -77.23 -36.37
C VAL A 67 37.15 -77.33 -35.50
N THR A 68 38.32 -77.17 -36.13
CA THR A 68 39.61 -77.14 -35.45
C THR A 68 40.25 -75.77 -35.60
N GLY A 69 41.31 -75.52 -34.85
CA GLY A 69 42.10 -74.31 -35.04
C GLY A 69 43.06 -74.09 -33.90
N ARG A 70 43.82 -73.00 -34.00
CA ARG A 70 44.79 -72.58 -33.00
C ARG A 70 44.53 -71.14 -32.60
N VAL A 71 44.52 -70.88 -31.30
CA VAL A 71 44.43 -69.54 -30.73
C VAL A 71 45.81 -69.10 -30.24
N THR A 72 46.28 -67.96 -30.74
CA THR A 72 47.54 -67.32 -30.31
C THR A 72 47.30 -65.91 -29.78
N ASP A 73 48.26 -65.36 -29.05
CA ASP A 73 48.31 -63.93 -28.78
C ASP A 73 48.82 -63.13 -30.00
N GLU A 74 48.81 -61.81 -29.90
CA GLU A 74 49.29 -60.90 -30.95
C GLU A 74 50.79 -61.01 -31.26
N HIS A 75 51.56 -61.73 -30.43
CA HIS A 75 52.98 -62.03 -30.63
C HIS A 75 53.22 -63.44 -31.18
N GLY A 76 52.15 -64.20 -31.45
CA GLY A 76 52.18 -65.55 -32.01
C GLY A 76 52.40 -66.66 -30.98
N ALA A 77 52.35 -66.38 -29.68
CA ALA A 77 52.45 -67.40 -28.64
C ALA A 77 51.11 -68.14 -28.48
N PRO A 78 51.10 -69.48 -28.36
CA PRO A 78 49.87 -70.24 -28.21
C PRO A 78 49.17 -69.99 -26.87
N LEU A 79 47.85 -69.76 -26.91
CA LEU A 79 47.05 -69.51 -25.72
C LEU A 79 46.31 -70.76 -25.26
N GLN A 80 46.71 -71.33 -24.11
CA GLN A 80 45.99 -72.42 -23.44
C GLN A 80 44.79 -71.89 -22.63
N GLY A 81 43.71 -72.67 -22.57
CA GLY A 81 42.54 -72.38 -21.73
C GLY A 81 41.60 -71.30 -22.26
N VAL A 82 41.69 -70.94 -23.55
CA VAL A 82 40.69 -70.08 -24.20
C VAL A 82 39.42 -70.89 -24.38
N LEU A 83 38.28 -70.35 -23.93
CA LEU A 83 36.96 -70.92 -24.18
C LEU A 83 36.57 -70.59 -25.62
N VAL A 84 36.40 -71.63 -26.42
CA VAL A 84 35.87 -71.55 -27.78
C VAL A 84 34.48 -72.13 -27.73
N ASP A 85 33.48 -71.27 -27.81
CA ASP A 85 32.08 -71.65 -27.80
C ASP A 85 31.52 -71.63 -29.23
N LEU A 86 30.80 -72.67 -29.62
CA LEU A 86 30.21 -72.80 -30.94
C LEU A 86 28.72 -73.06 -30.80
N GLU A 87 27.90 -72.05 -31.09
CA GLU A 87 26.44 -72.11 -30.97
C GLU A 87 25.76 -72.23 -32.35
N PRO A 88 24.64 -72.99 -32.47
CA PRO A 88 24.16 -73.95 -31.48
C PRO A 88 25.05 -75.20 -31.48
N GLY A 89 25.57 -75.59 -30.31
CA GLY A 89 26.51 -76.70 -30.29
C GLY A 89 27.21 -76.93 -28.96
N SER A 90 28.53 -77.00 -29.02
CA SER A 90 29.39 -77.42 -27.92
C SER A 90 30.61 -76.51 -27.86
N SER A 91 31.09 -76.27 -26.66
CA SER A 91 32.32 -75.53 -26.41
C SER A 91 33.52 -76.45 -26.20
N ALA A 92 34.71 -75.90 -26.41
CA ALA A 92 35.98 -76.53 -26.07
C ALA A 92 36.95 -75.51 -25.47
N LEU A 93 37.88 -76.00 -24.65
CA LEU A 93 39.02 -75.20 -24.18
C LEU A 93 40.25 -75.51 -25.03
N THR A 94 41.03 -74.49 -25.37
CA THR A 94 42.30 -74.70 -26.06
C THR A 94 43.32 -75.42 -25.16
N ASN A 95 44.08 -76.35 -25.76
CA ASN A 95 45.11 -77.11 -25.04
C ASN A 95 46.43 -76.32 -24.89
N GLY A 96 47.46 -76.94 -24.31
CA GLY A 96 48.80 -76.33 -24.11
C GLY A 96 49.53 -75.87 -25.38
N THR A 97 49.02 -76.22 -26.57
CA THR A 97 49.55 -75.74 -27.86
C THR A 97 48.68 -74.66 -28.50
N GLY A 98 47.64 -74.19 -27.79
CA GLY A 98 46.64 -73.24 -28.28
C GLY A 98 45.58 -73.87 -29.18
N SER A 99 45.62 -75.19 -29.38
CA SER A 99 44.74 -75.86 -30.34
C SER A 99 43.41 -76.24 -29.71
N TYR A 100 42.32 -76.13 -30.48
CA TYR A 100 40.98 -76.62 -30.11
C TYR A 100 40.39 -77.52 -31.20
N ARG A 101 39.41 -78.34 -30.81
CA ARG A 101 38.64 -79.20 -31.71
C ARG A 101 37.22 -79.36 -31.17
N ILE A 102 36.24 -78.85 -31.91
CA ILE A 102 34.83 -78.99 -31.61
C ILE A 102 34.20 -79.89 -32.69
N PRO A 103 33.78 -81.12 -32.35
CA PRO A 103 32.95 -81.90 -33.25
C PRO A 103 31.55 -81.28 -33.30
N THR A 104 31.06 -81.01 -34.49
CA THR A 104 29.73 -80.45 -34.72
C THR A 104 29.09 -81.10 -35.93
N TYR A 105 27.82 -80.81 -36.18
CA TYR A 105 27.15 -81.28 -37.38
C TYR A 105 27.21 -80.25 -38.51
N LYS A 106 27.01 -80.73 -39.74
CA LYS A 106 26.94 -79.85 -40.91
C LYS A 106 25.66 -79.00 -40.87
N GLY A 107 25.78 -77.69 -41.08
CA GLY A 107 24.67 -76.75 -41.16
C GLY A 107 25.11 -75.28 -41.33
N PRO A 108 24.17 -74.38 -41.64
CA PRO A 108 24.41 -72.93 -41.69
C PRO A 108 24.24 -72.27 -40.30
N ASP A 109 24.56 -70.97 -40.22
CA ASP A 109 24.23 -70.08 -39.10
C ASP A 109 24.81 -70.48 -37.74
N PHE A 110 26.08 -70.92 -37.73
CA PHE A 110 26.82 -71.08 -36.48
C PHE A 110 27.47 -69.78 -36.04
N GLU A 111 27.56 -69.58 -34.74
CA GLU A 111 28.33 -68.51 -34.11
C GLU A 111 29.47 -69.12 -33.31
N ILE A 112 30.70 -68.68 -33.56
CA ILE A 112 31.87 -69.08 -32.76
C ILE A 112 32.42 -67.88 -31.99
N THR A 113 32.57 -68.07 -30.68
CA THR A 113 33.07 -67.05 -29.76
C THR A 113 34.32 -67.54 -29.06
N TYR A 114 35.35 -66.71 -29.02
CA TYR A 114 36.63 -66.97 -28.36
C TYR A 114 36.75 -66.03 -27.16
N SER A 115 36.82 -66.58 -25.94
CA SER A 115 36.93 -65.78 -24.71
C SER A 115 38.00 -66.33 -23.77
N LYS A 116 38.76 -65.41 -23.18
CA LYS A 116 39.77 -65.71 -22.14
C LYS A 116 40.02 -64.44 -21.32
N ASP A 117 40.12 -64.59 -20.00
CA ASP A 117 40.45 -63.48 -19.11
C ASP A 117 41.78 -62.82 -19.51
N GLY A 118 41.78 -61.48 -19.55
CA GLY A 118 42.93 -60.68 -19.96
C GLY A 118 43.07 -60.46 -21.47
N PHE A 119 42.12 -60.96 -22.29
CA PHE A 119 42.11 -60.79 -23.75
C PHE A 119 40.77 -60.23 -24.25
N VAL A 120 40.79 -59.48 -25.35
CA VAL A 120 39.59 -58.98 -26.02
C VAL A 120 38.85 -60.16 -26.69
N PRO A 121 37.58 -60.44 -26.37
CA PRO A 121 36.85 -61.54 -26.98
C PRO A 121 36.59 -61.29 -28.48
N ARG A 122 36.45 -62.37 -29.25
CA ARG A 122 36.17 -62.32 -30.69
C ARG A 122 35.00 -63.24 -31.04
N GLU A 123 34.12 -62.79 -31.93
CA GLU A 123 32.97 -63.54 -32.41
C GLU A 123 32.92 -63.56 -33.95
N TYR A 124 32.44 -64.67 -34.53
CA TYR A 124 32.27 -64.83 -35.97
C TYR A 124 31.04 -65.66 -36.31
N GLN A 125 30.36 -65.28 -37.39
CA GLN A 125 29.27 -66.03 -38.00
C GLN A 125 29.79 -66.92 -39.13
N LEU A 126 29.34 -68.17 -39.20
CA LEU A 126 29.90 -69.18 -40.11
C LEU A 126 28.93 -70.28 -40.52
N ASP A 127 29.08 -70.75 -41.75
CA ASP A 127 28.42 -71.94 -42.29
C ASP A 127 29.40 -73.12 -42.37
N ILE A 128 29.02 -74.26 -41.76
CA ILE A 128 29.84 -75.47 -41.65
C ILE A 128 29.26 -76.58 -42.52
N TRP A 129 29.86 -76.83 -43.67
CA TRP A 129 29.46 -77.94 -44.54
C TRP A 129 30.49 -79.07 -44.61
N ASP A 130 31.73 -78.82 -44.15
CA ASP A 130 32.86 -79.76 -44.09
C ASP A 130 33.77 -79.42 -42.90
N ASN A 131 34.82 -80.23 -42.64
CA ASN A 131 35.83 -79.90 -41.64
C ASN A 131 36.44 -78.52 -41.92
N ARG A 132 36.43 -77.65 -40.91
CA ARG A 132 36.95 -76.27 -40.99
C ARG A 132 38.11 -76.10 -40.04
N THR A 133 39.12 -75.34 -40.45
CA THR A 133 40.19 -74.89 -39.56
C THR A 133 40.17 -73.38 -39.47
N ILE A 134 40.06 -72.83 -38.25
CA ILE A 134 39.95 -71.39 -37.98
C ILE A 134 40.99 -71.03 -36.91
N ASP A 135 42.09 -70.42 -37.34
CA ASP A 135 43.11 -69.89 -36.45
C ASP A 135 42.77 -68.44 -36.08
N ILE A 136 42.92 -68.09 -34.79
CA ILE A 136 42.56 -66.79 -34.25
C ILE A 136 43.71 -66.20 -33.44
N VAL A 137 43.89 -64.90 -33.59
CA VAL A 137 44.75 -64.10 -32.73
C VAL A 137 43.86 -63.35 -31.74
N LEU A 138 44.04 -63.57 -30.44
CA LEU A 138 43.42 -62.77 -29.39
C LEU A 138 44.40 -61.71 -28.92
N GLU A 139 43.94 -60.46 -28.85
CA GLU A 139 44.75 -59.34 -28.38
C GLU A 139 44.61 -59.20 -26.86
N HIS A 140 45.71 -58.98 -26.15
CA HIS A 140 45.65 -58.63 -24.72
C HIS A 140 44.79 -57.39 -24.49
N ILE A 141 44.00 -57.39 -23.41
CA ILE A 141 43.37 -56.16 -22.90
C ILE A 141 44.52 -55.23 -22.48
N PRO A 142 44.62 -54.01 -23.04
CA PRO A 142 45.72 -53.10 -22.72
C PRO A 142 45.77 -52.78 -21.22
N LEU A 143 46.98 -52.61 -20.68
CA LEU A 143 47.23 -52.18 -19.30
C LEU A 143 46.46 -50.87 -19.03
N GLY A 144 45.72 -50.84 -17.92
CA GLY A 144 44.68 -49.84 -17.71
C GLY A 144 45.22 -48.44 -17.37
N ALA A 145 44.51 -47.43 -17.83
CA ALA A 145 44.71 -46.03 -17.49
C ALA A 145 44.40 -45.76 -16.01
N SER A 146 44.86 -44.61 -15.50
CA SER A 146 44.41 -44.09 -14.21
C SER A 146 43.65 -42.79 -14.39
N VAL A 147 42.55 -42.64 -13.63
CA VAL A 147 41.75 -41.41 -13.60
C VAL A 147 41.68 -40.95 -12.16
N GLY A 148 42.22 -39.79 -11.86
CA GLY A 148 42.21 -39.24 -10.51
C GLY A 148 42.17 -37.72 -10.51
N GLY A 149 42.03 -37.12 -9.34
CA GLY A 149 42.02 -35.67 -9.24
C GLY A 149 41.51 -35.19 -7.89
N ARG A 150 41.01 -33.95 -7.87
CA ARG A 150 40.49 -33.30 -6.66
C ARG A 150 39.06 -32.80 -6.86
N ILE A 151 38.20 -33.09 -5.88
CA ILE A 151 36.90 -32.48 -5.71
C ILE A 151 37.09 -31.22 -4.87
N LEU A 152 36.69 -30.08 -5.42
CA LEU A 152 36.94 -28.75 -4.89
C LEU A 152 35.61 -28.00 -4.70
N MET A 153 35.60 -27.06 -3.76
CA MET A 153 34.56 -26.05 -3.61
C MET A 153 35.21 -24.68 -3.54
N GLU A 154 34.49 -23.64 -3.97
CA GLU A 154 34.95 -22.25 -3.87
C GLU A 154 34.25 -21.56 -2.70
N GLU A 155 35.03 -21.12 -1.71
CA GLU A 155 34.54 -20.34 -0.57
C GLU A 155 35.39 -19.07 -0.43
N GLY A 156 34.77 -17.90 -0.62
CA GLY A 156 35.46 -16.61 -0.52
C GLY A 156 36.63 -16.41 -1.51
N GLY A 157 36.58 -17.07 -2.67
CA GLY A 157 37.65 -17.05 -3.68
C GLY A 157 38.80 -18.03 -3.42
N VAL A 158 38.69 -18.88 -2.39
CA VAL A 158 39.67 -19.94 -2.08
C VAL A 158 39.10 -21.30 -2.44
N LEU A 159 39.88 -22.13 -3.13
CA LEU A 159 39.51 -23.51 -3.47
C LEU A 159 39.94 -24.49 -2.37
N THR A 160 38.96 -25.11 -1.72
CA THR A 160 39.17 -26.12 -0.67
C THR A 160 38.69 -27.49 -1.12
N GLY A 161 39.34 -28.55 -0.63
CA GLY A 161 38.97 -29.93 -0.98
C GLY A 161 37.71 -30.41 -0.26
N VAL A 162 36.82 -31.08 -0.99
CA VAL A 162 35.60 -31.68 -0.44
C VAL A 162 35.87 -33.14 -0.10
N GLU A 163 35.93 -33.46 1.20
CA GLU A 163 36.06 -34.83 1.70
C GLU A 163 34.70 -35.53 1.79
N GLY A 164 34.65 -36.83 1.46
CA GLY A 164 33.45 -37.66 1.54
C GLY A 164 32.44 -37.50 0.40
N ALA A 165 32.81 -36.85 -0.71
CA ALA A 165 32.00 -36.82 -1.91
C ALA A 165 32.04 -38.20 -2.60
N LEU A 166 30.88 -38.71 -3.01
CA LEU A 166 30.80 -39.96 -3.78
C LEU A 166 31.17 -39.67 -5.24
N VAL A 167 32.24 -40.30 -5.71
CA VAL A 167 32.75 -40.21 -7.08
C VAL A 167 32.54 -41.57 -7.73
N ASN A 168 31.83 -41.60 -8.85
CA ASN A 168 31.53 -42.81 -9.61
C ASN A 168 31.97 -42.63 -11.06
N ILE A 169 32.70 -43.61 -11.60
CA ILE A 169 33.06 -43.71 -13.01
C ILE A 169 32.32 -44.89 -13.64
N SER A 170 31.66 -44.66 -14.76
CA SER A 170 30.90 -45.67 -15.50
C SER A 170 31.15 -45.57 -17.00
N GLY A 171 31.42 -46.70 -17.66
CA GLY A 171 31.56 -46.83 -19.11
C GLY A 171 30.98 -48.17 -19.60
N PRO A 172 31.10 -48.49 -20.91
CA PRO A 172 30.40 -49.62 -21.53
C PRO A 172 30.67 -50.99 -20.88
N MET A 173 31.85 -51.19 -20.31
CA MET A 173 32.31 -52.46 -19.72
C MET A 173 33.01 -52.29 -18.35
N TYR A 174 32.91 -51.11 -17.73
CA TYR A 174 33.58 -50.80 -16.45
C TYR A 174 32.72 -49.86 -15.60
N SER A 175 32.55 -50.17 -14.32
CA SER A 175 31.90 -49.27 -13.35
C SER A 175 32.57 -49.41 -12.00
N ASN A 176 32.90 -48.29 -11.36
CA ASN A 176 33.49 -48.29 -10.02
C ASN A 176 33.18 -46.99 -9.28
N GLU A 177 33.14 -47.06 -7.95
CA GLU A 177 32.86 -45.90 -7.10
C GLU A 177 33.87 -45.79 -5.96
N THR A 178 34.09 -44.55 -5.51
CA THR A 178 34.97 -44.25 -4.37
C THR A 178 34.49 -42.99 -3.65
N LEU A 179 34.99 -42.76 -2.44
CA LEU A 179 34.78 -41.52 -1.71
C LEU A 179 36.03 -40.65 -1.82
N SER A 180 35.84 -39.34 -1.98
CA SER A 180 36.97 -38.41 -1.93
C SER A 180 37.61 -38.39 -0.54
N GLY A 181 38.93 -38.51 -0.49
CA GLY A 181 39.72 -38.50 0.74
C GLY A 181 39.96 -37.09 1.27
N SER A 182 40.84 -36.98 2.27
CA SER A 182 41.28 -35.69 2.81
C SER A 182 41.89 -34.82 1.68
N ASN A 183 41.57 -33.52 1.69
CA ASN A 183 41.84 -32.58 0.59
C ASN A 183 41.12 -32.83 -0.74
N GLY A 184 40.08 -33.67 -0.73
CA GLY A 184 39.18 -33.94 -1.85
C GLY A 184 39.76 -34.85 -2.92
N THR A 185 40.81 -35.62 -2.62
CA THR A 185 41.50 -36.46 -3.60
C THR A 185 40.73 -37.74 -3.93
N TYR A 186 40.77 -38.20 -5.17
CA TYR A 186 40.24 -39.51 -5.59
C TYR A 186 41.12 -40.11 -6.71
N LEU A 187 41.11 -41.43 -6.84
CA LEU A 187 41.88 -42.17 -7.83
C LEU A 187 41.19 -43.49 -8.19
N PHE A 188 41.09 -43.75 -9.49
CA PHE A 188 40.74 -45.03 -10.08
C PHE A 188 41.94 -45.52 -10.88
N GLU A 189 42.31 -46.80 -10.70
CA GLU A 189 43.43 -47.43 -11.38
C GLU A 189 42.94 -48.59 -12.26
N ASN A 190 43.74 -48.94 -13.27
CA ASN A 190 43.50 -50.07 -14.17
C ASN A 190 42.17 -49.97 -14.95
N ILE A 191 41.83 -48.77 -15.41
CA ILE A 191 40.62 -48.54 -16.22
C ILE A 191 40.92 -48.92 -17.69
N PRO A 192 40.12 -49.79 -18.33
CA PRO A 192 40.30 -50.12 -19.74
C PRO A 192 40.23 -48.88 -20.65
N ALA A 193 40.97 -48.89 -21.75
CA ALA A 193 40.84 -47.87 -22.78
C ALA A 193 39.50 -48.03 -23.52
N GLY A 194 38.84 -46.92 -23.86
CA GLY A 194 37.55 -46.91 -24.55
C GLY A 194 36.88 -45.54 -24.51
N ASP A 195 35.79 -45.41 -25.24
CA ASP A 195 35.03 -44.16 -25.39
C ASP A 195 33.75 -44.19 -24.54
N GLY A 196 33.24 -42.99 -24.19
CA GLY A 196 31.95 -42.83 -23.51
C GLY A 196 31.98 -43.13 -22.01
N TYR A 197 33.09 -42.83 -21.33
CA TYR A 197 33.14 -42.88 -19.87
C TYR A 197 32.48 -41.66 -19.26
N VAL A 198 31.70 -41.85 -18.20
CA VAL A 198 31.04 -40.78 -17.45
C VAL A 198 31.56 -40.77 -16.02
N LEU A 199 32.08 -39.63 -15.58
CA LEU A 199 32.42 -39.37 -14.18
C LEU A 199 31.29 -38.56 -13.54
N THR A 200 30.69 -39.12 -12.50
CA THR A 200 29.66 -38.46 -11.69
C THR A 200 30.17 -38.19 -10.28
N VAL A 201 29.86 -37.01 -9.75
CA VAL A 201 30.21 -36.62 -8.38
C VAL A 201 28.96 -36.14 -7.67
N THR A 202 28.67 -36.73 -6.52
CA THR A 202 27.50 -36.39 -5.70
C THR A 202 27.89 -36.16 -4.25
N GLU A 203 27.46 -35.02 -3.69
CA GLU A 203 27.54 -34.69 -2.27
C GLU A 203 26.36 -33.76 -1.95
N GLY A 204 25.66 -33.98 -0.83
CA GLY A 204 24.35 -33.38 -0.55
C GLY A 204 24.29 -31.85 -0.46
N ARG A 205 25.42 -31.17 -0.27
CA ARG A 205 25.54 -29.70 -0.24
C ARG A 205 25.60 -29.08 -1.63
N PHE A 206 25.94 -29.87 -2.65
CA PHE A 206 26.26 -29.37 -3.98
C PHE A 206 25.30 -29.89 -5.05
N LEU A 207 25.25 -29.19 -6.19
CA LEU A 207 24.62 -29.72 -7.39
C LEU A 207 25.41 -30.93 -7.90
N PRO A 208 24.74 -32.02 -8.33
CA PRO A 208 25.42 -33.18 -8.89
C PRO A 208 26.21 -32.77 -10.14
N TYR A 209 27.44 -33.25 -10.25
CA TYR A 209 28.32 -33.01 -11.38
C TYR A 209 28.43 -34.27 -12.23
N SER A 210 28.44 -34.11 -13.55
CA SER A 210 28.66 -35.20 -14.51
C SER A 210 29.48 -34.71 -15.69
N VAL A 211 30.47 -35.49 -16.13
CA VAL A 211 31.26 -35.22 -17.33
C VAL A 211 31.52 -36.51 -18.11
N GLU A 212 31.39 -36.43 -19.43
CA GLU A 212 31.72 -37.51 -20.36
C GLU A 212 33.13 -37.30 -20.93
N PHE A 213 33.89 -38.39 -21.09
CA PHE A 213 35.25 -38.38 -21.61
C PHE A 213 35.64 -39.76 -22.17
N ASP A 214 36.72 -39.76 -22.95
CA ASP A 214 37.30 -40.98 -23.54
C ASP A 214 38.67 -41.26 -22.91
N ILE A 215 39.06 -42.54 -22.88
CA ILE A 215 40.31 -43.00 -22.26
C ILE A 215 41.19 -43.66 -23.32
N SER A 216 42.38 -43.10 -23.55
CA SER A 216 43.40 -43.71 -24.41
C SER A 216 44.31 -44.69 -23.65
N ARG A 217 45.07 -45.50 -24.39
CA ARG A 217 46.01 -46.48 -23.80
C ARG A 217 47.11 -45.80 -22.96
N ASP A 218 47.41 -46.38 -21.79
CA ASP A 218 48.45 -45.95 -20.84
C ASP A 218 48.34 -44.46 -20.41
N GLU A 219 47.12 -43.93 -20.35
CA GLU A 219 46.87 -42.54 -20.00
C GLU A 219 46.71 -42.33 -18.48
N ASN A 220 47.26 -41.23 -17.96
CA ASN A 220 46.98 -40.75 -16.61
C ASN A 220 46.18 -39.47 -16.72
N ILE A 221 44.87 -39.56 -16.47
CA ILE A 221 43.93 -38.47 -16.61
C ILE A 221 43.75 -37.80 -15.25
N VAL A 222 44.04 -36.49 -15.19
CA VAL A 222 43.82 -35.67 -14.00
C VAL A 222 42.55 -34.83 -14.17
N MET A 223 41.51 -35.15 -13.40
CA MET A 223 40.22 -34.46 -13.42
C MET A 223 39.91 -33.76 -12.10
N ASN A 224 40.13 -32.45 -12.07
CA ASN A 224 39.68 -31.62 -10.94
C ASN A 224 38.24 -31.15 -11.18
N VAL A 225 37.36 -31.40 -10.22
CA VAL A 225 35.95 -31.02 -10.27
C VAL A 225 35.70 -29.94 -9.25
N THR A 226 35.15 -28.79 -9.67
CA THR A 226 34.71 -27.75 -8.75
C THR A 226 33.19 -27.80 -8.63
N LEU A 227 32.70 -28.13 -7.44
CA LEU A 227 31.27 -28.24 -7.17
C LEU A 227 30.65 -26.87 -6.87
N LYS A 228 29.42 -26.68 -7.34
CA LYS A 228 28.60 -25.49 -7.02
C LYS A 228 27.61 -25.82 -5.93
N GLU A 229 27.55 -24.98 -4.90
CA GLU A 229 26.58 -25.13 -3.81
C GLU A 229 25.15 -25.17 -4.36
N ARG A 230 24.30 -26.00 -3.76
CA ARG A 230 22.87 -25.96 -4.01
C ARG A 230 22.32 -24.67 -3.38
N ASP A 231 21.49 -23.93 -4.12
CA ASP A 231 20.78 -22.79 -3.57
C ASP A 231 19.89 -23.25 -2.39
N MET A 232 20.07 -22.66 -1.22
CA MET A 232 19.38 -23.06 0.01
C MET A 232 17.88 -22.70 -0.03
N GLY A 233 17.47 -21.83 -0.96
CA GLY A 233 16.06 -21.57 -1.29
C GLY A 233 15.20 -21.00 -0.16
N VAL A 234 15.79 -20.61 0.97
CA VAL A 234 15.05 -19.98 2.07
C VAL A 234 14.91 -18.49 1.78
N SER A 235 13.69 -18.04 1.55
CA SER A 235 13.37 -16.62 1.37
C SER A 235 12.68 -16.05 2.61
N VAL A 236 12.82 -14.76 2.86
CA VAL A 236 12.15 -14.06 3.94
C VAL A 236 11.30 -12.90 3.40
N PHE A 237 10.13 -12.70 4.00
CA PHE A 237 9.29 -11.53 3.79
C PHE A 237 9.08 -10.76 5.10
N PRO A 238 9.09 -9.42 5.09
CA PRO A 238 9.44 -8.54 3.96
C PRO A 238 10.90 -8.74 3.50
N PRO A 239 11.21 -8.49 2.21
CA PRO A 239 12.57 -8.64 1.71
C PRO A 239 13.51 -7.61 2.37
N PRO A 240 14.77 -7.96 2.67
CA PRO A 240 15.73 -7.08 3.35
C PRO A 240 16.10 -5.83 2.56
N GLU A 241 16.02 -5.88 1.22
CA GLU A 241 16.25 -4.72 0.34
C GLU A 241 15.01 -3.80 0.22
N GLY A 242 13.97 -4.06 1.01
CA GLY A 242 12.71 -3.32 0.99
C GLY A 242 12.71 -2.03 1.82
N ALA A 243 11.52 -1.46 1.95
CA ALA A 243 11.29 -0.30 2.83
C ALA A 243 11.62 -0.64 4.30
N PRO A 244 11.94 0.38 5.13
CA PRO A 244 12.12 0.18 6.55
C PRO A 244 10.93 -0.55 7.19
N ILE A 245 11.22 -1.50 8.06
CA ILE A 245 10.20 -2.35 8.67
C ILE A 245 9.59 -1.68 9.91
N SER A 246 8.35 -2.04 10.25
CA SER A 246 7.73 -1.62 11.51
C SER A 246 8.56 -2.06 12.72
N VAL A 247 8.36 -1.41 13.87
CA VAL A 247 8.96 -1.81 15.15
C VAL A 247 8.37 -3.11 15.73
N LEU A 248 7.26 -3.61 15.16
CA LEU A 248 6.70 -4.93 15.46
C LEU A 248 6.49 -5.72 14.17
N PRO A 249 7.57 -6.10 13.47
CA PRO A 249 7.49 -6.81 12.21
C PRO A 249 7.00 -8.25 12.44
N THR A 250 6.33 -8.81 11.44
CA THR A 250 6.20 -10.26 11.29
C THR A 250 7.07 -10.69 10.12
N PHE A 251 8.07 -11.52 10.39
CA PHE A 251 8.90 -12.13 9.35
C PHE A 251 8.29 -13.45 8.92
N ILE A 252 8.13 -13.67 7.61
CA ILE A 252 7.66 -14.92 7.04
C ILE A 252 8.86 -15.60 6.37
N LEU A 253 9.34 -16.69 6.96
CA LEU A 253 10.39 -17.51 6.36
C LEU A 253 9.73 -18.61 5.52
N ILE A 254 10.10 -18.69 4.25
CA ILE A 254 9.59 -19.68 3.29
C ILE A 254 10.74 -20.62 2.95
N PHE A 255 10.54 -21.91 3.22
CA PHE A 255 11.52 -22.97 3.01
C PHE A 255 11.20 -23.75 1.72
N PRO A 256 12.21 -24.36 1.07
CA PRO A 256 11.99 -25.19 -0.12
C PRO A 256 11.23 -26.49 0.18
N GLU A 257 11.30 -26.98 1.42
CA GLU A 257 10.60 -28.15 1.93
C GLU A 257 10.10 -27.88 3.36
N ALA A 258 9.14 -28.68 3.84
CA ALA A 258 8.58 -28.52 5.19
C ALA A 258 9.66 -28.74 6.27
N PRO A 259 10.00 -27.70 7.06
CA PRO A 259 11.06 -27.80 8.05
C PRO A 259 10.58 -28.55 9.31
N ASP A 260 11.47 -29.32 9.92
CA ASP A 260 11.34 -29.80 11.30
C ASP A 260 11.60 -28.61 12.24
N THR A 261 10.53 -28.10 12.85
CA THR A 261 10.56 -26.91 13.71
C THR A 261 11.46 -27.08 14.94
N SER A 262 11.74 -28.32 15.38
CA SER A 262 12.67 -28.57 16.50
C SER A 262 14.12 -28.25 16.15
N THR A 263 14.45 -28.19 14.85
CA THR A 263 15.78 -27.85 14.33
C THR A 263 15.93 -26.38 13.95
N VAL A 264 14.84 -25.60 14.01
CA VAL A 264 14.82 -24.20 13.62
C VAL A 264 15.22 -23.33 14.81
N SER A 265 16.31 -22.57 14.63
CA SER A 265 16.73 -21.55 15.59
C SER A 265 16.86 -20.21 14.89
N ILE A 266 16.02 -19.26 15.31
CA ILE A 266 15.96 -17.90 14.79
C ILE A 266 16.29 -16.92 15.92
N SER A 267 17.14 -15.95 15.63
CA SER A 267 17.40 -14.84 16.53
C SER A 267 17.35 -13.50 15.80
N LEU A 268 17.00 -12.44 16.53
CA LEU A 268 17.05 -11.08 16.05
C LEU A 268 18.02 -10.30 16.93
N ARG A 269 18.99 -9.61 16.34
CA ARG A 269 20.01 -8.87 17.10
C ARG A 269 20.29 -7.51 16.48
N ASN A 270 20.65 -6.55 17.32
CA ASN A 270 21.35 -5.33 16.92
C ASN A 270 22.76 -5.35 17.53
N ASP A 271 23.50 -4.25 17.42
CA ASP A 271 24.88 -4.15 17.92
C ASP A 271 24.99 -4.26 19.46
N THR A 272 23.89 -4.11 20.20
CA THR A 272 23.90 -3.99 21.66
C THR A 272 23.07 -5.05 22.40
N ALA A 273 22.12 -5.72 21.74
CA ALA A 273 21.18 -6.65 22.35
C ALA A 273 20.68 -7.74 21.39
N SER A 274 20.34 -8.91 21.95
CA SER A 274 19.58 -9.97 21.28
C SER A 274 18.14 -9.92 21.76
N ILE A 275 17.20 -9.88 20.82
CA ILE A 275 15.76 -9.83 21.08
C ILE A 275 15.20 -11.25 20.88
N PRO A 276 14.43 -11.79 21.85
CA PRO A 276 13.80 -13.09 21.70
C PRO A 276 12.81 -13.06 20.52
N VAL A 277 12.76 -14.15 19.76
CA VAL A 277 11.85 -14.30 18.61
C VAL A 277 10.90 -15.45 18.88
N ASN A 278 9.61 -15.16 18.84
CA ASN A 278 8.54 -16.15 18.90
C ASN A 278 8.33 -16.72 17.50
N VAL A 279 8.44 -18.05 17.37
CA VAL A 279 8.28 -18.75 16.09
C VAL A 279 6.99 -19.57 16.12
N SER A 280 6.17 -19.44 15.07
CA SER A 280 4.94 -20.20 14.88
C SER A 280 4.83 -20.73 13.44
N SER A 281 3.95 -21.70 13.20
CA SER A 281 3.62 -22.14 11.83
C SER A 281 2.97 -20.99 11.05
N GLY A 282 3.32 -20.86 9.77
CA GLY A 282 2.62 -20.00 8.82
C GLY A 282 1.44 -20.69 8.15
N ASP A 283 0.89 -20.05 7.12
CA ASP A 283 -0.33 -20.51 6.43
C ASP A 283 -0.10 -21.77 5.58
N ASN A 284 1.14 -22.00 5.14
CA ASN A 284 1.54 -23.16 4.36
C ASN A 284 2.54 -24.03 5.13
N SER A 285 2.59 -25.33 4.82
CA SER A 285 3.45 -26.32 5.49
C SER A 285 4.96 -26.08 5.34
N THR A 286 5.37 -25.16 4.47
CA THR A 286 6.77 -24.77 4.24
C THR A 286 7.09 -23.37 4.78
N SER A 287 6.18 -22.75 5.54
CA SER A 287 6.34 -21.38 6.03
C SER A 287 6.32 -21.30 7.56
N LEU A 288 7.17 -20.44 8.11
CA LEU A 288 7.19 -20.11 9.54
C LEU A 288 7.07 -18.59 9.73
N LEU A 289 6.33 -18.19 10.76
CA LEU A 289 6.21 -16.80 11.19
C LEU A 289 7.18 -16.58 12.36
N ALA A 290 7.98 -15.53 12.27
CA ALA A 290 8.90 -15.10 13.31
C ALA A 290 8.53 -13.68 13.75
N ARG A 291 8.22 -13.51 15.04
CA ARG A 291 7.81 -12.22 15.63
C ARG A 291 8.71 -11.87 16.82
N PRO A 292 9.21 -10.63 16.92
CA PRO A 292 9.93 -10.20 18.13
C PRO A 292 9.05 -10.33 19.38
N GLY A 293 9.65 -10.71 20.50
CA GLY A 293 8.97 -10.77 21.80
C GLY A 293 8.66 -9.40 22.38
N ASP A 294 9.51 -8.41 22.07
CA ASP A 294 9.38 -7.02 22.47
C ASP A 294 9.43 -6.08 21.24
N PRO A 295 8.83 -4.88 21.31
CA PRO A 295 8.97 -3.87 20.27
C PRO A 295 10.44 -3.49 20.01
N LEU A 296 10.79 -3.35 18.73
CA LEU A 296 12.11 -2.91 18.28
C LEU A 296 12.30 -1.41 18.46
N ASN A 297 13.56 -0.98 18.59
CA ASN A 297 13.89 0.44 18.60
C ASN A 297 13.74 1.04 17.19
N PHE A 298 13.29 2.30 17.09
CA PHE A 298 13.22 3.04 15.84
C PHE A 298 14.60 3.35 15.26
N ASN A 299 14.66 3.58 13.95
CA ASN A 299 15.87 3.95 13.21
C ASN A 299 17.10 3.11 13.59
N THR A 300 16.88 1.82 13.85
CA THR A 300 17.89 0.91 14.38
C THR A 300 18.04 -0.26 13.42
N ARG A 301 19.29 -0.64 13.16
CA ARG A 301 19.61 -1.80 12.32
C ARG A 301 19.48 -3.08 13.14
N TYR A 302 18.79 -4.06 12.58
CA TYR A 302 18.67 -5.40 13.14
C TYR A 302 19.03 -6.44 12.08
N THR A 303 19.70 -7.51 12.50
CA THR A 303 19.95 -8.69 11.67
C THR A 303 19.08 -9.84 12.17
N LEU A 304 18.16 -10.31 11.33
CA LEU A 304 17.45 -11.57 11.54
C LEU A 304 18.37 -12.72 11.12
N MET A 305 18.65 -13.64 12.03
CA MET A 305 19.51 -14.78 11.79
C MET A 305 18.74 -16.09 11.87
N LEU A 306 18.85 -16.91 10.84
CA LEU A 306 18.48 -18.32 10.84
C LEU A 306 19.75 -19.16 10.97
N LYS A 307 19.83 -20.02 11.99
CA LYS A 307 20.99 -20.89 12.19
C LYS A 307 21.09 -22.01 11.16
N SER A 308 22.32 -22.39 10.85
CA SER A 308 22.59 -23.59 10.05
C SER A 308 22.07 -24.86 10.73
N GLY A 309 21.76 -25.89 9.96
CA GLY A 309 21.35 -27.20 10.50
C GLY A 309 19.85 -27.44 10.54
N VAL A 310 19.04 -26.55 9.96
CA VAL A 310 17.60 -26.80 9.76
C VAL A 310 17.44 -28.06 8.90
N ARG A 311 16.54 -28.96 9.29
CA ARG A 311 16.22 -30.18 8.55
C ARG A 311 14.77 -30.19 8.07
N SER A 312 14.48 -30.94 7.01
CA SER A 312 13.10 -31.27 6.65
C SER A 312 12.56 -32.38 7.54
N LEU A 313 11.24 -32.58 7.54
CA LEU A 313 10.59 -33.71 8.21
C LEU A 313 11.12 -35.09 7.73
N GLY A 314 11.67 -35.15 6.51
CA GLY A 314 12.34 -36.34 5.97
C GLY A 314 13.80 -36.52 6.43
N GLY A 315 14.32 -35.62 7.27
CA GLY A 315 15.69 -35.66 7.81
C GLY A 315 16.76 -35.02 6.91
N ASN A 316 16.40 -34.58 5.70
CA ASN A 316 17.32 -33.90 4.79
C ASN A 316 17.69 -32.53 5.36
N ARG A 317 18.94 -32.10 5.22
CA ARG A 317 19.37 -30.79 5.71
C ARG A 317 18.99 -29.70 4.70
N ILE A 318 18.31 -28.66 5.18
CA ILE A 318 17.84 -27.50 4.40
C ILE A 318 18.88 -26.36 4.44
N THR A 319 19.43 -26.03 5.62
CA THR A 319 20.44 -24.96 5.75
C THR A 319 21.82 -25.51 6.10
N TRP A 320 22.84 -25.15 5.30
CA TRP A 320 24.22 -25.60 5.47
C TRP A 320 25.11 -24.58 6.20
N ARG A 321 24.71 -23.31 6.19
CA ARG A 321 25.33 -22.18 6.90
C ARG A 321 24.27 -21.29 7.55
N ASP A 322 24.70 -20.39 8.43
CA ASP A 322 23.81 -19.37 9.00
C ASP A 322 23.37 -18.41 7.88
N ILE A 323 22.09 -18.03 7.88
CA ILE A 323 21.51 -17.08 6.93
C ILE A 323 21.11 -15.83 7.70
N GLY A 324 21.58 -14.67 7.26
CA GLY A 324 21.30 -13.38 7.88
C GLY A 324 20.60 -12.45 6.91
N TRP A 325 19.59 -11.73 7.40
CA TRP A 325 18.90 -10.67 6.69
C TRP A 325 18.91 -9.39 7.51
N ASP A 326 19.45 -8.32 6.93
CA ASP A 326 19.55 -7.03 7.60
C ASP A 326 18.32 -6.18 7.31
N TYR A 327 17.82 -5.54 8.36
CA TYR A 327 16.67 -4.66 8.31
C TYR A 327 16.98 -3.36 9.06
N VAL A 328 16.34 -2.28 8.63
CA VAL A 328 16.30 -1.01 9.35
C VAL A 328 14.86 -0.77 9.73
N THR A 329 14.61 -0.50 11.01
CA THR A 329 13.27 -0.10 11.45
C THR A 329 12.95 1.30 10.94
N VAL A 330 11.67 1.57 10.73
CA VAL A 330 11.18 2.91 10.37
C VAL A 330 11.79 3.99 11.26
N MET A 331 11.95 5.19 10.71
CA MET A 331 12.32 6.35 11.52
C MET A 331 11.27 6.54 12.60
N GLN A 332 11.69 7.05 13.75
CA GLN A 332 10.75 7.45 14.78
C GLN A 332 9.81 8.50 14.15
N PRO A 333 8.47 8.33 14.23
CA PRO A 333 7.59 9.42 13.85
C PRO A 333 7.98 10.62 14.70
N PHE A 334 8.09 11.79 14.08
CA PHE A 334 8.37 13.02 14.81
C PHE A 334 7.39 13.14 15.98
N LEU A 335 7.84 13.75 17.08
CA LEU A 335 6.98 14.11 18.21
C LEU A 335 5.82 14.94 17.64
N GLU A 336 4.68 14.30 17.35
CA GLU A 336 3.54 15.00 16.78
C GLU A 336 2.91 15.79 17.91
N VAL A 337 3.19 17.09 17.90
CA VAL A 337 2.25 18.07 18.43
C VAL A 337 0.91 17.77 17.76
N PRO A 338 -0.19 17.63 18.51
CA PRO A 338 -1.48 17.34 17.90
C PRO A 338 -1.83 18.42 16.88
N VAL A 339 -2.52 18.04 15.82
CA VAL A 339 -3.30 18.99 15.03
C VAL A 339 -4.50 19.37 15.87
N THR A 340 -4.75 20.67 16.05
CA THR A 340 -5.80 21.16 16.93
C THR A 340 -6.86 21.95 16.16
N HIS A 341 -8.09 21.89 16.64
CA HIS A 341 -9.11 22.90 16.37
C HIS A 341 -9.80 23.21 17.71
N PRO A 342 -9.90 24.47 18.16
CA PRO A 342 -9.31 25.66 17.54
C PRO A 342 -7.77 25.56 17.40
N GLU A 343 -7.22 26.37 16.50
CA GLU A 343 -5.78 26.51 16.30
C GLU A 343 -5.13 27.28 17.46
N GLN A 344 -3.82 27.13 17.62
CA GLN A 344 -3.06 27.88 18.62
C GLN A 344 -3.21 29.39 18.39
N ASP A 345 -3.57 30.11 19.46
CA ASP A 345 -3.80 31.54 19.49
C ASP A 345 -4.97 32.00 18.59
N GLU A 346 -5.91 31.10 18.26
CA GLU A 346 -7.12 31.45 17.51
C GLU A 346 -7.98 32.44 18.30
N ILE A 347 -8.49 33.45 17.60
CA ILE A 347 -9.38 34.48 18.14
C ILE A 347 -10.80 34.30 17.60
N SER A 348 -11.77 34.85 18.30
CA SER A 348 -13.19 34.79 17.90
C SER A 348 -13.74 33.36 17.80
N VAL A 349 -13.33 32.51 18.75
CA VAL A 349 -13.81 31.13 18.82
C VAL A 349 -15.25 31.10 19.40
N PRO A 350 -16.21 30.41 18.75
CA PRO A 350 -17.58 30.32 19.27
C PRO A 350 -17.67 29.70 20.66
N LEU A 351 -18.65 30.13 21.47
CA LEU A 351 -18.82 29.59 22.83
C LEU A 351 -19.20 28.10 22.88
N ASP A 352 -19.77 27.57 21.80
CA ASP A 352 -20.13 26.15 21.64
C ASP A 352 -19.03 25.32 20.95
N THR A 353 -17.82 25.88 20.86
CA THR A 353 -16.67 25.22 20.22
C THR A 353 -16.40 23.82 20.78
N ILE A 354 -16.04 22.93 19.87
CA ILE A 354 -15.60 21.58 20.18
C ILE A 354 -14.09 21.52 19.96
N ILE A 355 -13.33 21.36 21.04
CA ILE A 355 -11.88 21.27 20.96
C ILE A 355 -11.51 19.87 20.49
N THR A 356 -10.79 19.76 19.37
CA THR A 356 -10.27 18.51 18.83
C THR A 356 -8.75 18.52 18.86
N LEU A 357 -8.18 17.39 19.26
CA LEU A 357 -6.74 17.14 19.26
C LEU A 357 -6.51 15.84 18.49
N SER A 358 -5.87 15.91 17.31
CA SER A 358 -5.58 14.73 16.49
C SER A 358 -4.08 14.42 16.47
N TRP A 359 -3.74 13.17 16.79
CA TRP A 359 -2.42 12.60 16.63
C TRP A 359 -2.45 11.55 15.52
N GLY A 360 -1.46 11.56 14.63
CA GLY A 360 -1.23 10.52 13.63
C GLY A 360 -0.64 9.23 14.22
N ILE A 361 -0.96 8.93 15.48
CA ILE A 361 -0.60 7.69 16.18
C ILE A 361 -1.69 7.27 17.18
N ALA A 362 -1.76 5.97 17.48
CA ALA A 362 -2.63 5.44 18.52
C ALA A 362 -2.09 5.77 19.93
N LEU A 363 -2.87 6.51 20.72
CA LEU A 363 -2.52 6.88 22.10
C LEU A 363 -2.95 5.82 23.12
N ASN A 364 -2.17 5.70 24.19
CA ASN A 364 -2.63 5.04 25.40
C ASN A 364 -3.41 6.05 26.25
N MET A 365 -4.73 6.00 26.14
CA MET A 365 -5.64 6.92 26.84
C MET A 365 -5.57 6.83 28.37
N SER A 366 -5.00 5.77 28.95
CA SER A 366 -4.77 5.72 30.41
C SER A 366 -3.66 6.67 30.87
N SER A 367 -2.87 7.20 29.94
CA SER A 367 -1.80 8.19 30.20
C SER A 367 -2.19 9.61 29.79
N PHE A 368 -3.38 9.79 29.22
CA PHE A 368 -3.89 11.09 28.81
C PHE A 368 -4.56 11.78 29.98
N SER A 369 -4.16 13.03 30.25
CA SER A 369 -4.76 13.90 31.26
C SER A 369 -4.71 15.33 30.76
N TYR A 370 -5.80 16.06 30.99
CA TYR A 370 -5.95 17.43 30.54
C TYR A 370 -6.66 18.28 31.60
N GLU A 371 -6.48 19.60 31.49
CA GLU A 371 -7.27 20.61 32.19
C GLU A 371 -7.54 21.79 31.25
N ILE A 372 -8.62 22.53 31.49
CA ILE A 372 -8.93 23.78 30.80
C ILE A 372 -8.91 24.91 31.83
N LEU A 373 -8.18 25.96 31.53
CA LEU A 373 -8.00 27.14 32.38
C LEU A 373 -8.66 28.35 31.72
N ASP A 374 -9.51 29.05 32.48
CA ASP A 374 -9.86 30.45 32.20
C ASP A 374 -8.67 31.30 32.67
N LEU A 375 -7.96 31.91 31.72
CA LEU A 375 -6.74 32.66 32.01
C LEU A 375 -7.03 34.05 32.61
N ASP A 376 -8.23 34.59 32.38
CA ASP A 376 -8.61 35.92 32.89
C ASP A 376 -9.13 35.83 34.33
N ARG A 377 -9.89 34.77 34.64
CA ARG A 377 -10.44 34.52 35.99
C ARG A 377 -9.55 33.61 36.84
N VAL A 378 -8.56 32.95 36.24
CA VAL A 378 -7.64 32.00 36.88
C VAL A 378 -8.42 30.86 37.56
N THR A 379 -9.40 30.30 36.84
CA THR A 379 -10.26 29.20 37.29
C THR A 379 -10.19 28.02 36.31
N THR A 380 -10.63 26.85 36.74
CA THR A 380 -10.75 25.68 35.86
C THR A 380 -12.15 25.60 35.26
N VAL A 381 -12.21 25.19 34.00
CA VAL A 381 -13.46 24.97 33.28
C VAL A 381 -13.76 23.47 33.26
N SER A 382 -14.98 23.10 33.64
CA SER A 382 -15.42 21.71 33.50
C SER A 382 -15.65 21.38 32.03
N ALA A 383 -15.25 20.19 31.59
CA ALA A 383 -15.45 19.72 30.23
C ALA A 383 -15.82 18.24 30.20
N SER A 384 -16.48 17.82 29.12
CA SER A 384 -16.65 16.41 28.80
C SER A 384 -15.65 15.99 27.73
N MET A 385 -15.17 14.75 27.77
CA MET A 385 -14.20 14.24 26.81
C MET A 385 -14.64 12.90 26.24
N SER A 386 -14.45 12.75 24.93
CA SER A 386 -14.54 11.50 24.19
C SER A 386 -13.29 11.33 23.32
N HIS A 387 -13.04 10.11 22.85
CA HIS A 387 -11.96 9.87 21.91
C HIS A 387 -12.34 8.74 20.93
N GLU A 388 -11.75 8.79 19.74
CA GLU A 388 -11.76 7.70 18.77
C GLU A 388 -10.31 7.32 18.42
N THR A 389 -10.00 6.02 18.36
CA THR A 389 -8.68 5.54 17.89
C THR A 389 -8.89 4.54 16.76
N THR A 390 -8.29 4.83 15.62
CA THR A 390 -8.22 3.91 14.47
C THR A 390 -6.82 3.33 14.40
N VAL A 391 -6.70 2.00 14.39
CA VAL A 391 -5.40 1.31 14.27
C VAL A 391 -5.37 0.51 12.97
N ASN A 392 -4.73 1.05 11.93
CA ASN A 392 -4.53 0.34 10.67
C ASN A 392 -3.17 -0.37 10.65
N TRP A 393 -3.22 -1.70 10.62
CA TRP A 393 -2.05 -2.58 10.62
C TRP A 393 -1.54 -2.97 9.21
N SER A 394 -2.12 -2.43 8.14
CA SER A 394 -1.72 -2.67 6.74
C SER A 394 -0.61 -1.72 6.27
N ASP A 395 -0.01 -1.99 5.10
CA ASP A 395 1.20 -1.34 4.54
C ASP A 395 1.21 0.21 4.47
N SER A 396 0.10 0.89 4.75
CA SER A 396 0.03 2.35 4.89
C SER A 396 0.24 2.86 6.33
N GLY A 397 0.23 1.99 7.35
CA GLY A 397 0.76 2.22 8.70
C GLY A 397 0.21 3.39 9.53
N ARG A 398 -0.85 4.08 9.11
CA ARG A 398 -1.38 5.22 9.87
C ARG A 398 -2.41 4.75 10.90
N SER A 399 -2.00 4.79 12.16
CA SER A 399 -2.94 4.82 13.28
C SER A 399 -3.25 6.27 13.60
N GLU A 400 -4.45 6.59 14.06
CA GLU A 400 -4.85 7.95 14.42
C GLU A 400 -5.64 7.92 15.71
N THR A 401 -5.38 8.86 16.62
CA THR A 401 -6.21 9.12 17.79
C THR A 401 -6.70 10.55 17.74
N VAL A 402 -8.02 10.71 17.77
CA VAL A 402 -8.69 12.00 17.89
C VAL A 402 -9.33 12.07 19.27
N VAL A 403 -8.93 13.07 20.06
CA VAL A 403 -9.55 13.41 21.34
C VAL A 403 -10.46 14.61 21.11
N THR A 404 -11.70 14.51 21.56
CA THR A 404 -12.69 15.57 21.49
C THR A 404 -13.04 16.02 22.90
N VAL A 405 -12.92 17.32 23.16
CA VAL A 405 -13.19 17.96 24.45
C VAL A 405 -14.25 19.02 24.23
N VAL A 406 -15.35 18.93 24.98
CA VAL A 406 -16.46 19.90 24.94
C VAL A 406 -16.46 20.67 26.27
N PRO A 407 -15.97 21.93 26.28
CA PRO A 407 -16.01 22.78 27.46
C PRO A 407 -17.46 23.13 27.84
N ALA A 408 -17.69 23.43 29.12
CA ALA A 408 -18.99 23.92 29.59
C ALA A 408 -18.88 25.38 30.03
N ASN A 409 -19.87 26.20 29.67
CA ASN A 409 -20.02 27.60 30.11
C ASN A 409 -18.81 28.48 29.77
N LEU A 410 -18.36 28.47 28.51
CA LEU A 410 -17.43 29.48 28.03
C LEU A 410 -18.07 30.87 28.09
N SER A 411 -17.27 31.90 28.33
CA SER A 411 -17.70 33.31 28.39
C SER A 411 -17.13 34.07 27.18
N HIS A 412 -17.82 35.11 26.73
CA HIS A 412 -17.34 36.00 25.67
C HIS A 412 -16.04 36.70 26.05
N GLU A 413 -15.25 37.07 25.04
CA GLU A 413 -13.98 37.82 25.16
C GLU A 413 -12.98 37.25 26.19
N THR A 414 -13.07 35.96 26.47
CA THR A 414 -12.28 35.33 27.53
C THR A 414 -11.19 34.46 26.93
N ARG A 415 -9.97 34.55 27.47
CA ARG A 415 -8.85 33.70 27.03
C ARG A 415 -8.84 32.38 27.79
N TYR A 416 -8.77 31.28 27.06
CA TYR A 416 -8.68 29.93 27.61
C TYR A 416 -7.38 29.24 27.21
N SER A 417 -6.90 28.34 28.08
CA SER A 417 -5.81 27.40 27.76
C SER A 417 -6.25 25.96 28.06
N LEU A 418 -6.11 25.08 27.08
CA LEU A 418 -6.18 23.64 27.29
C LEU A 418 -4.77 23.08 27.49
N GLU A 419 -4.52 22.54 28.68
CA GLU A 419 -3.24 21.97 29.07
C GLU A 419 -3.31 20.44 29.06
N VAL A 420 -2.52 19.80 28.21
CA VAL A 420 -2.32 18.33 28.24
C VAL A 420 -1.06 18.02 29.06
N SER A 421 -1.22 17.16 30.06
CA SER A 421 -0.15 16.77 30.97
C SER A 421 1.01 16.08 30.23
N GLY A 422 2.24 16.36 30.68
CA GLY A 422 3.41 15.59 30.27
C GLY A 422 3.31 14.13 30.73
N GLY A 423 4.00 13.23 30.04
CA GLY A 423 3.98 11.79 30.27
C GLY A 423 2.97 11.03 29.42
N LEU A 424 2.28 11.69 28.46
CA LEU A 424 1.43 11.04 27.47
C LEU A 424 2.19 9.93 26.76
N LYS A 425 1.58 8.76 26.59
CA LYS A 425 2.17 7.59 25.93
C LYS A 425 1.34 7.10 24.76
N ASP A 426 2.00 6.42 23.83
CA ASP A 426 1.30 5.61 22.83
C ASP A 426 0.88 4.24 23.39
N VAL A 427 0.10 3.49 22.59
CA VAL A 427 -0.36 2.13 22.93
C VAL A 427 0.77 1.12 23.18
N PHE A 428 2.01 1.43 22.78
CA PHE A 428 3.20 0.60 23.01
C PHE A 428 3.98 1.02 24.26
N GLY A 429 3.49 2.02 25.00
CA GLY A 429 4.08 2.49 26.25
C GLY A 429 5.20 3.52 26.10
N ARG A 430 5.45 4.03 24.90
CA ARG A 430 6.47 5.07 24.65
C ARG A 430 5.93 6.45 25.02
N VAL A 431 6.76 7.30 25.62
CA VAL A 431 6.38 8.68 25.99
C VAL A 431 6.41 9.60 24.76
N LEU A 432 5.27 10.23 24.46
CA LEU A 432 5.04 11.17 23.36
C LEU A 432 5.11 12.63 23.79
N LEU A 433 4.77 12.96 25.03
CA LEU A 433 4.95 14.31 25.58
C LEU A 433 5.84 14.21 26.81
N THR A 434 7.04 14.81 26.76
CA THR A 434 7.93 14.87 27.93
C THR A 434 7.61 16.04 28.85
N SER A 435 6.98 17.07 28.30
CA SER A 435 6.50 18.28 28.98
C SER A 435 5.03 18.50 28.68
N ARG A 436 4.38 19.41 29.40
CA ARG A 436 3.01 19.82 29.11
C ARG A 436 2.90 20.38 27.68
N PHE A 437 1.77 20.14 27.04
CA PHE A 437 1.34 20.81 25.82
C PHE A 437 0.22 21.78 26.17
N SER A 438 0.25 22.99 25.62
CA SER A 438 -0.69 24.06 25.91
C SER A 438 -1.30 24.54 24.60
N LEU A 439 -2.63 24.64 24.55
CA LEU A 439 -3.42 25.20 23.46
C LEU A 439 -4.17 26.42 23.97
N GLU A 440 -3.77 27.62 23.54
CA GLU A 440 -4.45 28.87 23.92
C GLU A 440 -5.41 29.34 22.81
N PHE A 441 -6.57 29.88 23.20
CA PHE A 441 -7.52 30.50 22.28
C PHE A 441 -8.37 31.58 22.99
N MET A 442 -9.00 32.46 22.23
CA MET A 442 -9.88 33.53 22.73
C MET A 442 -11.27 33.39 22.11
N THR A 443 -12.30 33.45 22.95
CA THR A 443 -13.69 33.35 22.50
C THR A 443 -14.16 34.61 21.76
N GLU A 444 -15.26 34.48 21.02
CA GLU A 444 -15.93 35.58 20.34
C GLU A 444 -16.39 36.69 21.30
N SER A 445 -16.47 37.91 20.78
CA SER A 445 -17.09 39.03 21.47
C SER A 445 -18.58 38.79 21.67
N GLU A 446 -19.19 39.51 22.62
CA GLU A 446 -20.65 39.55 22.67
C GLU A 446 -21.19 40.13 21.34
N PRO A 447 -22.35 39.66 20.87
CA PRO A 447 -23.03 40.27 19.73
C PRO A 447 -23.28 41.76 19.98
N ASP A 448 -23.06 42.56 18.96
CA ASP A 448 -23.30 44.01 18.90
C ASP A 448 -23.92 44.25 17.52
N THR A 449 -25.26 44.30 17.49
CA THR A 449 -26.07 44.18 16.28
C THR A 449 -26.01 45.43 15.42
N ASP A 450 -25.88 46.61 16.02
CA ASP A 450 -25.81 47.88 15.30
C ASP A 450 -24.39 48.50 15.26
N GLY A 451 -23.46 47.98 16.06
CA GLY A 451 -22.05 48.32 16.02
C GLY A 451 -21.68 49.60 16.76
N ASP A 452 -22.46 50.02 17.75
CA ASP A 452 -22.23 51.23 18.53
C ASP A 452 -21.18 51.03 19.66
N GLY A 453 -20.80 49.78 19.92
CA GLY A 453 -19.83 49.38 20.95
C GLY A 453 -20.44 48.94 22.28
N HIS A 454 -21.77 48.89 22.39
CA HIS A 454 -22.51 48.27 23.47
C HIS A 454 -23.01 46.90 23.00
N PRO A 455 -22.71 45.81 23.74
CA PRO A 455 -23.20 44.49 23.34
C PRO A 455 -24.73 44.41 23.52
N ASP A 456 -25.40 43.64 22.66
CA ASP A 456 -26.86 43.42 22.64
C ASP A 456 -27.45 43.07 24.03
N SER A 457 -26.64 42.48 24.90
CA SER A 457 -27.04 42.06 26.24
C SER A 457 -27.11 43.22 27.25
N MET A 458 -26.41 44.32 26.97
CA MET A 458 -26.31 45.54 27.78
C MET A 458 -26.88 46.76 27.06
N ASP A 459 -27.43 46.57 25.88
CA ASP A 459 -28.01 47.59 25.02
C ASP A 459 -29.55 47.53 25.09
N ALA A 460 -30.16 48.67 25.46
CA ALA A 460 -31.61 48.80 25.51
C ALA A 460 -32.26 48.85 24.11
N PHE A 461 -31.52 49.30 23.09
CA PHE A 461 -31.95 49.40 21.69
C PHE A 461 -30.95 48.76 20.72
N PRO A 462 -30.79 47.42 20.70
CA PRO A 462 -29.74 46.72 19.93
C PRO A 462 -29.77 46.88 18.39
N GLU A 463 -30.75 47.59 17.83
CA GLU A 463 -30.85 47.84 16.39
C GLU A 463 -30.64 49.31 16.03
N ASP A 464 -30.46 50.20 17.02
CA ASP A 464 -30.28 51.64 16.82
C ASP A 464 -28.90 52.11 17.32
N PRO A 465 -27.93 52.34 16.41
CA PRO A 465 -26.56 52.64 16.80
C PRO A 465 -26.35 54.03 17.44
N LEU A 466 -27.43 54.76 17.69
CA LEU A 466 -27.43 56.05 18.38
C LEU A 466 -27.97 55.98 19.80
N GLU A 467 -28.59 54.87 20.21
CA GLU A 467 -29.27 54.70 21.49
C GLU A 467 -28.87 53.35 22.11
N TRP A 468 -28.31 53.35 23.31
CA TRP A 468 -27.93 52.13 24.04
C TRP A 468 -28.51 52.05 25.46
N SER A 469 -29.11 53.14 25.95
CA SER A 469 -29.61 53.29 27.32
C SER A 469 -31.03 53.84 27.33
N ASP A 470 -31.85 53.27 28.22
CA ASP A 470 -33.22 53.67 28.54
C ASP A 470 -33.31 53.65 30.08
N LEU A 471 -33.03 54.78 30.72
CA LEU A 471 -32.78 54.82 32.17
C LEU A 471 -34.09 54.69 32.97
N ASP A 472 -35.19 55.21 32.47
CA ASP A 472 -36.48 55.19 33.14
C ASP A 472 -37.51 54.22 32.52
N HIS A 473 -37.12 53.55 31.44
CA HIS A 473 -37.83 52.45 30.79
C HIS A 473 -39.12 52.90 30.09
N ASP A 474 -39.12 54.10 29.51
CA ASP A 474 -40.27 54.66 28.77
C ASP A 474 -40.28 54.24 27.28
N GLY A 475 -39.17 53.70 26.79
CA GLY A 475 -38.98 53.20 25.43
C GLY A 475 -38.42 54.23 24.45
N PHE A 476 -38.01 55.41 24.90
CA PHE A 476 -37.17 56.36 24.19
C PHE A 476 -35.73 56.28 24.71
N GLY A 477 -34.75 56.46 23.83
CA GLY A 477 -33.35 56.34 24.22
C GLY A 477 -32.79 57.63 24.81
N ASP A 478 -32.02 57.51 25.90
CA ASP A 478 -31.52 58.65 26.67
C ASP A 478 -30.49 59.50 25.90
N GLN A 479 -29.99 59.06 24.73
CA GLN A 479 -28.87 59.72 24.05
C GLN A 479 -29.34 60.80 23.09
N VAL A 480 -30.36 60.51 22.28
CA VAL A 480 -30.81 61.40 21.20
C VAL A 480 -32.33 61.62 21.19
N SER A 481 -33.11 60.63 21.64
CA SER A 481 -34.56 60.61 21.47
C SER A 481 -35.36 61.08 22.66
N ASP A 482 -34.76 61.06 23.86
CA ASP A 482 -35.37 61.46 25.12
C ASP A 482 -34.69 62.71 25.73
N GLU A 483 -35.46 63.80 25.82
CA GLU A 483 -35.02 65.05 26.46
C GLU A 483 -35.13 65.02 27.99
N PHE A 484 -35.89 64.08 28.55
CA PHE A 484 -36.06 63.85 29.99
C PHE A 484 -35.72 62.40 30.43
N PRO A 485 -34.43 61.98 30.38
CA PRO A 485 -33.95 60.61 30.69
C PRO A 485 -34.24 60.00 32.06
N SER A 486 -35.08 60.62 32.88
CA SER A 486 -35.40 60.14 34.22
C SER A 486 -36.87 60.31 34.60
N ASP A 487 -37.69 60.86 33.70
CA ASP A 487 -39.13 60.92 33.87
C ASP A 487 -39.83 60.05 32.81
N PRO A 488 -40.31 58.85 33.18
CA PRO A 488 -40.84 57.90 32.21
C PRO A 488 -42.20 58.31 31.60
N ASN A 489 -42.64 59.54 31.82
CA ASN A 489 -43.85 60.13 31.24
C ASN A 489 -43.53 61.33 30.34
N GLU A 490 -42.28 61.69 30.12
CA GLU A 490 -41.88 62.82 29.26
C GLU A 490 -40.67 62.41 28.42
N TRP A 491 -40.71 62.63 27.11
CA TRP A 491 -39.58 62.32 26.22
C TRP A 491 -39.26 63.45 25.23
N ARG A 492 -40.15 64.43 25.08
CA ARG A 492 -40.06 65.51 24.10
C ARG A 492 -40.37 66.85 24.75
N ASP A 493 -39.66 67.90 24.31
CA ASP A 493 -39.86 69.30 24.70
C ASP A 493 -39.88 70.14 23.40
N THR A 494 -41.07 70.34 22.83
CA THR A 494 -41.21 70.89 21.48
C THR A 494 -40.78 72.36 21.39
N ASP A 495 -40.97 73.15 22.44
CA ASP A 495 -40.59 74.56 22.51
C ASP A 495 -39.23 74.82 23.21
N GLY A 496 -38.71 73.82 23.92
CA GLY A 496 -37.42 73.86 24.61
C GLY A 496 -37.44 74.63 25.93
N ASP A 497 -38.60 74.76 26.58
CA ASP A 497 -38.75 75.50 27.84
C ASP A 497 -38.38 74.70 29.11
N GLY A 498 -38.19 73.38 28.95
CA GLY A 498 -37.83 72.43 29.98
C GLY A 498 -39.02 71.77 30.69
N ILE A 499 -40.23 71.92 30.18
CA ILE A 499 -41.44 71.15 30.53
C ILE A 499 -41.73 70.20 29.37
N GLY A 500 -41.92 68.92 29.63
CA GLY A 500 -42.22 67.97 28.56
C GLY A 500 -43.64 68.12 28.03
N ASP A 501 -43.83 67.81 26.74
CA ASP A 501 -45.10 67.96 26.02
C ASP A 501 -46.29 67.26 26.72
N ASN A 502 -46.08 66.17 27.48
CA ASN A 502 -47.22 65.52 28.17
C ASN A 502 -47.70 66.31 29.41
N SER A 503 -46.88 67.21 29.94
CA SER A 503 -47.16 68.06 31.08
C SER A 503 -47.39 69.52 30.72
N ASP A 504 -46.91 69.97 29.56
CA ASP A 504 -47.21 71.29 29.02
C ASP A 504 -48.68 71.38 28.57
N ARG A 505 -49.16 72.61 28.36
CA ARG A 505 -50.53 72.89 27.89
C ARG A 505 -50.53 73.69 26.59
N ASP A 506 -49.34 73.99 26.05
CA ASP A 506 -49.05 74.84 24.90
C ASP A 506 -47.66 74.39 24.37
N ASP A 507 -47.64 73.19 23.77
CA ASP A 507 -46.42 72.41 23.44
C ASP A 507 -45.44 73.17 22.50
N ASP A 508 -45.93 74.09 21.68
CA ASP A 508 -45.10 74.91 20.78
C ASP A 508 -44.97 76.39 21.20
N ASN A 509 -45.66 76.78 22.26
CA ASN A 509 -45.62 78.09 22.93
C ASN A 509 -45.90 79.26 21.97
N ASP A 510 -46.80 79.06 21.02
CA ASP A 510 -47.27 80.10 20.11
C ASP A 510 -48.32 81.03 20.76
N GLY A 511 -48.79 80.66 21.94
CA GLY A 511 -49.76 81.38 22.77
C GLY A 511 -51.19 80.84 22.67
N MET A 512 -51.40 79.72 21.98
CA MET A 512 -52.65 78.97 21.92
C MET A 512 -52.49 77.62 22.64
N PRO A 513 -53.34 77.27 23.62
CA PRO A 513 -53.24 75.96 24.29
C PRO A 513 -53.62 74.78 23.39
N ASP A 514 -52.95 73.63 23.52
CA ASP A 514 -53.17 72.43 22.68
C ASP A 514 -54.63 71.97 22.66
N GLU A 515 -55.32 72.04 23.81
CA GLU A 515 -56.75 71.68 23.92
C GLU A 515 -57.61 72.53 22.97
N TRP A 516 -57.24 73.79 22.74
CA TRP A 516 -57.92 74.71 21.83
C TRP A 516 -57.52 74.44 20.38
N GLU A 517 -56.25 74.23 20.10
CA GLU A 517 -55.76 73.94 18.75
C GLU A 517 -56.34 72.63 18.20
N LEU A 518 -56.30 71.55 19.00
CA LEU A 518 -56.92 70.26 18.67
C LEU A 518 -58.42 70.37 18.42
N LEU A 519 -59.11 71.30 19.11
CA LEU A 519 -60.54 71.53 18.92
C LEU A 519 -60.84 72.08 17.52
N TYR A 520 -59.96 72.93 16.98
CA TYR A 520 -60.12 73.55 15.67
C TYR A 520 -59.30 72.87 14.55
N GLY A 521 -58.54 71.82 14.89
CA GLY A 521 -57.77 71.03 13.94
C GLY A 521 -56.46 71.68 13.51
N LEU A 522 -55.92 72.55 14.38
CA LEU A 522 -54.57 73.08 14.35
C LEU A 522 -53.59 72.04 14.92
N ASP A 523 -52.29 72.25 14.73
CA ASP A 523 -51.20 71.35 15.11
C ASP A 523 -50.44 71.91 16.32
N PRO A 524 -50.64 71.37 17.55
CA PRO A 524 -49.99 71.89 18.77
C PRO A 524 -48.46 71.84 18.79
N LEU A 525 -47.85 71.24 17.76
CA LEU A 525 -46.40 71.12 17.62
C LEU A 525 -45.84 72.03 16.51
N ASP A 526 -46.66 72.88 15.89
CA ASP A 526 -46.25 73.81 14.82
C ASP A 526 -46.61 75.27 15.17
N PRO A 527 -45.67 76.04 15.75
CA PRO A 527 -45.95 77.40 16.19
C PRO A 527 -46.15 78.37 15.02
N GLY A 528 -45.92 77.89 13.79
CA GLY A 528 -46.20 78.64 12.58
C GLY A 528 -47.70 78.77 12.29
N ASP A 529 -48.51 77.86 12.82
CA ASP A 529 -49.91 77.76 12.48
C ASP A 529 -50.74 78.88 13.14
N ALA A 530 -50.32 79.40 14.30
CA ALA A 530 -50.80 80.62 14.96
C ALA A 530 -51.02 81.81 14.00
N PHE A 531 -50.11 81.91 13.02
CA PHE A 531 -50.04 83.02 12.08
C PHE A 531 -50.80 82.74 10.77
N THR A 532 -51.34 81.54 10.62
CA THR A 532 -52.16 81.16 9.46
C THR A 532 -53.61 81.62 9.66
N ASP A 533 -54.36 81.61 8.56
CA ASP A 533 -55.76 82.06 8.48
C ASP A 533 -56.58 80.86 7.99
N LEU A 534 -57.13 80.10 8.93
CA LEU A 534 -57.73 78.78 8.68
C LEU A 534 -58.99 78.86 7.79
N ASP A 535 -59.82 79.90 7.94
CA ASP A 535 -61.07 80.07 7.17
C ASP A 535 -61.00 81.12 6.04
N GLY A 536 -59.87 81.83 5.93
CA GLY A 536 -59.59 82.80 4.90
C GLY A 536 -60.32 84.13 5.06
N ASP A 537 -60.72 84.53 6.28
CA ASP A 537 -61.38 85.81 6.55
C ASP A 537 -60.42 86.99 6.76
N GLY A 538 -59.12 86.69 6.84
CA GLY A 538 -58.04 87.65 6.97
C GLY A 538 -57.73 88.07 8.41
N SER A 539 -57.97 87.17 9.37
CA SER A 539 -57.49 87.20 10.76
C SER A 539 -56.62 85.96 10.98
N SER A 540 -55.62 86.01 11.87
CA SER A 540 -54.82 84.80 12.17
C SER A 540 -55.47 83.97 13.29
N ASN A 541 -55.18 82.67 13.34
CA ASN A 541 -55.71 81.77 14.36
C ASN A 541 -55.46 82.31 15.80
N LEU A 542 -54.26 82.84 16.07
CA LEU A 542 -53.93 83.47 17.36
C LEU A 542 -54.78 84.71 17.66
N GLU A 543 -55.04 85.58 16.68
CA GLU A 543 -55.91 86.75 16.87
C GLU A 543 -57.33 86.32 17.24
N GLU A 544 -57.81 85.22 16.65
CA GLU A 544 -59.13 84.65 16.94
C GLU A 544 -59.20 84.01 18.31
N TYR A 545 -58.17 83.26 18.72
CA TYR A 545 -58.05 82.73 20.08
C TYR A 545 -58.14 83.84 21.13
N LEU A 546 -57.34 84.90 20.98
CA LEU A 546 -57.27 86.02 21.92
C LEU A 546 -58.60 86.80 22.02
N GLU A 547 -59.35 86.89 20.92
CA GLU A 547 -60.65 87.58 20.86
C GLU A 547 -61.86 86.65 21.11
N GLY A 548 -61.62 85.34 21.25
CA GLY A 548 -62.62 84.32 21.53
C GLY A 548 -63.59 84.07 20.37
N THR A 549 -63.10 84.14 19.13
CA THR A 549 -63.85 83.83 17.90
C THR A 549 -63.54 82.42 17.39
N ASP A 550 -64.18 81.99 16.30
CA ASP A 550 -64.13 80.59 15.82
C ASP A 550 -63.30 80.56 14.53
N PRO A 551 -62.05 80.06 14.57
CA PRO A 551 -61.13 80.15 13.44
C PRO A 551 -61.50 79.28 12.24
N SER A 552 -62.54 78.46 12.38
CA SER A 552 -63.05 77.61 11.31
C SER A 552 -64.29 78.20 10.61
N ASP A 553 -64.84 79.31 11.12
CA ASP A 553 -66.04 79.96 10.59
C ASP A 553 -65.77 81.41 10.19
N LYS A 554 -65.69 81.63 8.87
CA LYS A 554 -65.51 82.95 8.23
C LYS A 554 -66.48 84.04 8.70
N GLY A 555 -67.62 83.65 9.28
CA GLY A 555 -68.61 84.56 9.87
C GLY A 555 -68.25 85.08 11.26
N SER A 556 -67.28 84.45 11.93
CA SER A 556 -66.85 84.63 13.31
C SER A 556 -65.45 85.26 13.36
N HIS A 557 -65.34 86.53 12.95
CA HIS A 557 -64.06 87.26 12.96
C HIS A 557 -63.91 88.17 14.19
N PRO A 558 -62.66 88.43 14.61
CA PRO A 558 -62.30 89.56 15.45
C PRO A 558 -62.86 90.88 14.93
N LYS A 559 -63.28 91.76 15.85
CA LYS A 559 -63.71 93.11 15.48
C LYS A 559 -62.47 93.93 15.11
N LYS A 560 -62.21 94.08 13.81
CA LYS A 560 -61.21 95.04 13.33
C LYS A 560 -61.52 96.41 13.94
N GLU A 561 -60.62 96.91 14.80
CA GLU A 561 -60.70 98.30 15.26
C GLU A 561 -60.70 99.18 14.00
N GLU A 562 -61.78 99.95 13.79
CA GLU A 562 -61.80 101.00 12.78
C GLU A 562 -60.69 101.99 13.14
N THR A 563 -59.50 101.82 12.57
CA THR A 563 -58.49 102.88 12.59
C THR A 563 -59.13 104.08 11.92
N ALA A 564 -59.50 105.08 12.73
CA ALA A 564 -60.18 106.27 12.25
C ALA A 564 -59.42 106.82 11.05
N ASP A 565 -60.11 106.96 9.92
CA ASP A 565 -59.58 107.50 8.68
C ASP A 565 -59.10 108.95 8.91
N ILE A 566 -57.85 109.10 9.37
CA ILE A 566 -57.20 110.39 9.63
C ILE A 566 -56.82 111.11 8.33
N THR A 567 -57.08 110.51 7.16
CA THR A 567 -56.79 111.13 5.85
C THR A 567 -57.49 112.48 5.71
N TRP A 568 -58.71 112.61 6.26
CA TRP A 568 -59.42 113.90 6.30
C TRP A 568 -58.76 114.95 7.20
N LEU A 569 -58.17 114.54 8.34
CA LEU A 569 -57.44 115.46 9.22
C LEU A 569 -56.14 115.95 8.56
N ILE A 570 -55.45 115.07 7.82
CA ILE A 570 -54.24 115.42 7.07
C ILE A 570 -54.57 116.38 5.92
N ILE A 571 -55.65 116.13 5.16
CA ILE A 571 -56.11 117.02 4.08
C ILE A 571 -56.52 118.39 4.64
N ALA A 572 -57.24 118.42 5.77
CA ALA A 572 -57.65 119.67 6.42
C ALA A 572 -56.43 120.47 6.92
N GLY A 573 -55.42 119.81 7.49
CA GLY A 573 -54.18 120.44 7.93
C GLY A 573 -53.37 121.04 6.78
N LEU A 574 -53.25 120.33 5.66
CA LEU A 574 -52.56 120.82 4.45
C LEU A 574 -53.30 122.01 3.82
N ALA A 575 -54.63 121.98 3.78
CA ALA A 575 -55.44 123.09 3.27
C ALA A 575 -55.26 124.36 4.14
N ALA A 576 -55.22 124.22 5.46
CA ALA A 576 -54.98 125.33 6.38
C ALA A 576 -53.59 125.94 6.18
N LEU A 577 -52.55 125.11 6.00
CA LEU A 577 -51.19 125.58 5.69
C LEU A 577 -51.12 126.32 4.35
N LEU A 578 -51.83 125.86 3.33
CA LEU A 578 -51.93 126.55 2.03
C LEU A 578 -52.59 127.93 2.15
N VAL A 579 -53.64 128.06 2.96
CA VAL A 579 -54.29 129.35 3.24
C VAL A 579 -53.35 130.29 3.97
N VAL A 580 -52.61 129.80 4.98
CA VAL A 580 -51.61 130.60 5.71
C VAL A 580 -50.49 131.06 4.77
N ALA A 581 -49.99 130.17 3.90
CA ALA A 581 -48.97 130.51 2.91
C ALA A 581 -49.48 131.55 1.88
N LEU A 582 -50.73 131.44 1.43
CA LEU A 582 -51.36 132.40 0.52
C LEU A 582 -51.52 133.78 1.17
N VAL A 583 -51.94 133.82 2.44
CA VAL A 583 -52.06 135.07 3.22
C VAL A 583 -50.68 135.71 3.42
N ALA A 584 -49.67 134.91 3.77
CA ALA A 584 -48.29 135.40 3.90
C ALA A 584 -47.75 135.96 2.56
N TRP A 585 -48.03 135.29 1.43
CA TRP A 585 -47.63 135.76 0.09
C TRP A 585 -48.35 137.05 -0.31
N LEU A 586 -49.65 137.20 -0.01
CA LEU A 586 -50.41 138.43 -0.26
C LEU A 586 -49.91 139.61 0.60
N LEU A 587 -49.47 139.36 1.84
CA LEU A 587 -48.87 140.38 2.70
C LEU A 587 -47.46 140.78 2.21
N PHE A 588 -46.66 139.83 1.69
CA PHE A 588 -45.32 140.10 1.17
C PHE A 588 -45.33 140.79 -0.21
N SER A 589 -46.34 140.55 -1.04
CA SER A 589 -46.44 141.15 -2.38
C SER A 589 -46.87 142.63 -2.37
N ARG A 590 -47.48 143.12 -1.29
CA ARG A 590 -47.86 144.54 -1.13
C ARG A 590 -46.73 145.46 -0.64
N SER A 591 -45.59 144.93 -0.19
CA SER A 591 -44.49 145.74 0.36
C SER A 591 -43.40 146.15 -0.66
N ARG A 592 -43.53 145.79 -1.94
CA ARG A 592 -42.57 146.14 -3.01
C ARG A 592 -43.16 147.05 -4.10
N VAL A 593 -43.81 148.16 -3.75
CA VAL A 593 -43.98 149.31 -4.68
C VAL A 593 -44.08 150.62 -3.88
N SER A 594 -42.95 151.28 -3.58
CA SER A 594 -42.84 152.76 -3.44
C SER A 594 -41.42 153.19 -3.03
N SER A 595 -40.76 153.93 -3.92
CA SER A 595 -39.60 154.86 -3.74
C SER A 595 -38.24 154.27 -3.30
N GLY A 596 -37.08 154.65 -3.83
CA GLY A 596 -36.64 155.72 -4.75
C GLY A 596 -35.09 155.78 -4.68
N VAL A 597 -34.38 155.96 -5.80
CA VAL A 597 -33.69 157.21 -6.24
C VAL A 597 -32.38 157.57 -5.47
N SER A 598 -31.25 157.57 -6.23
CA SER A 598 -29.94 158.32 -6.17
C SER A 598 -29.22 158.58 -4.83
N GLU A 599 -27.91 158.73 -4.64
CA GLU A 599 -26.66 159.12 -5.37
C GLU A 599 -25.50 158.24 -4.81
N GLU A 600 -24.30 158.04 -5.38
CA GLU A 600 -23.25 158.97 -5.85
C GLU A 600 -22.31 158.23 -6.84
#